data_AF-A0A0C3AF56-F1
#
_entry.id   AF-A0A0C3AF56-F1
#
_cell.length_a   1.000
_cell.length_b   1.000
_cell.length_c   1.000
_cell.angle_alpha   90.00
_cell.angle_beta   90.00
_cell.angle_gamma   90.00
#
_symmetry.space_group_name_H-M   'P 1'
#
loop_
_entity.id
_entity.type
_entity.pdbx_description
1 polymer ?
#
loop_
_entity_poly.entity_id
_entity_poly.type
_entity_poly.pdbx_seq_one_letter_code
_entity_poly.pdbx_strand_id
1 'polypeptide(L)'
;MRDLPLVIRWIMYGLFARTTEEGAKTLVWASLEDKVVPGTYSSSCGFIDPSKFVLSAEGNEIQKKLWKEVGEVVVQVAPETASIWKS
;
A
#
# COMPACT_ATOMS: atom_id res chain seq x y z
N MET A 1 16.59 -1.61 -8.41
CA MET A 1 17.03 -0.20 -8.32
C MET A 1 17.76 0.13 -7.02
N ARG A 2 17.46 -0.55 -5.90
CA ARG A 2 18.12 -0.28 -4.61
C ARG A 2 19.63 -0.54 -4.66
N ASP A 3 20.06 -1.59 -5.36
CA ASP A 3 21.45 -2.03 -5.45
C ASP A 3 22.22 -1.47 -6.67
N LEU A 4 21.66 -0.50 -7.39
CA LEU A 4 22.33 0.13 -8.53
C LEU A 4 23.36 1.17 -8.07
N PRO A 5 24.46 1.38 -8.82
CA PRO A 5 25.37 2.49 -8.58
C PRO A 5 24.64 3.84 -8.51
N LEU A 6 25.09 4.73 -7.61
CA LEU A 6 24.40 5.99 -7.29
C LEU A 6 24.07 6.85 -8.52
N VAL A 7 25.02 6.96 -9.46
CA VAL A 7 24.83 7.75 -10.69
C VAL A 7 23.76 7.14 -11.59
N ILE A 8 23.79 5.81 -11.78
CA ILE A 8 22.80 5.10 -12.60
C ILE A 8 21.41 5.24 -11.96
N ARG A 9 21.32 5.09 -10.63
CA ARG A 9 20.07 5.28 -9.88
C ARG A 9 19.53 6.69 -10.02
N TRP A 10 20.40 7.71 -9.94
CA TRP A 10 20.02 9.11 -10.08
C TRP A 10 19.45 9.40 -11.48
N ILE A 11 20.13 8.93 -12.54
CA ILE A 11 19.65 9.05 -13.93
C ILE A 11 18.29 8.35 -14.09
N MET A 12 18.17 7.10 -13.61
CA MET A 12 16.94 6.33 -13.73
C MET A 12 15.76 6.98 -13.02
N TYR A 13 15.96 7.51 -11.80
CA TYR A 13 14.90 8.23 -11.10
C TYR A 13 14.53 9.54 -11.79
N GLY A 14 15.50 10.30 -12.30
CA GLY A 14 15.22 11.54 -13.03
C GLY A 14 14.38 11.34 -14.29
N LEU A 15 14.51 10.19 -14.96
CA LEU A 15 13.77 9.88 -16.18
C LEU A 15 12.40 9.24 -15.95
N PHE A 16 12.27 8.36 -14.95
CA PHE A 16 11.10 7.49 -14.82
C PHE A 16 10.31 7.65 -13.53
N ALA A 17 10.88 8.25 -12.49
CA ALA A 17 10.16 8.44 -11.24
C ALA A 17 9.15 9.59 -11.37
N ARG A 18 7.98 9.40 -10.77
CA ARG A 18 7.07 10.52 -10.51
C ARG A 18 7.63 11.34 -9.36
N THR A 19 7.37 12.65 -9.39
CA THR A 19 7.69 13.53 -8.26
C THR A 19 6.80 13.17 -7.07
N THR A 20 7.23 13.57 -5.87
CA THR A 20 6.42 13.41 -4.65
C THR A 20 5.08 14.13 -4.77
N GLU A 21 5.04 15.30 -5.42
CA GLU A 21 3.82 16.07 -5.67
C GLU A 21 2.82 15.26 -6.51
N GLU A 22 3.27 14.66 -7.63
CA GLU A 22 2.42 13.82 -8.48
C GLU A 22 1.88 12.59 -7.74
N GLY A 23 2.68 12.00 -6.85
CA GLY A 23 2.22 10.92 -5.97
C GLY A 23 1.14 11.38 -4.98
N ALA A 24 1.35 12.55 -4.34
CA ALA A 24 0.44 13.10 -3.34
C ALA A 24 -0.94 13.46 -3.95
N LYS A 25 -0.99 13.89 -5.21
CA LYS A 25 -2.26 14.17 -5.92
C LYS A 25 -3.21 12.99 -5.90
N THR A 26 -2.72 11.75 -6.04
CA THR A 26 -3.58 10.55 -5.98
C THR A 26 -4.18 10.35 -4.59
N LEU A 27 -3.41 10.58 -3.53
CA LEU A 27 -3.89 10.47 -2.15
C LEU A 27 -4.96 11.51 -1.84
N VAL A 28 -4.73 12.76 -2.24
CA VAL A 28 -5.70 13.86 -2.06
C VAL A 28 -6.95 13.58 -2.88
N TRP A 29 -6.81 13.19 -4.14
CA TRP A 29 -7.93 12.82 -5.01
C TRP A 29 -8.79 11.71 -4.39
N ALA A 30 -8.18 10.61 -3.94
CA ALA A 30 -8.90 9.49 -3.34
C ALA A 30 -9.56 9.84 -2.00
N SER A 31 -9.13 10.93 -1.34
CA SER A 31 -9.73 11.41 -0.08
C SER A 31 -10.91 12.36 -0.30
N LEU A 32 -10.99 12.98 -1.48
CA LEU A 32 -12.03 13.97 -1.84
C LEU A 32 -13.07 13.42 -2.81
N GLU A 33 -12.83 12.27 -3.44
CA GLU A 33 -13.75 11.66 -4.39
C GLU A 33 -14.96 11.03 -3.67
N ASP A 34 -16.14 11.57 -3.94
CA ASP A 34 -17.40 11.12 -3.32
C ASP A 34 -17.81 9.69 -3.71
N LYS A 35 -17.23 9.15 -4.80
CA LYS A 35 -17.58 7.84 -5.36
C LYS A 35 -16.65 6.70 -4.94
N VAL A 36 -15.79 6.91 -3.95
CA VAL A 36 -14.87 5.87 -3.47
C VAL A 36 -15.65 4.78 -2.74
N VAL A 37 -15.67 3.58 -3.33
CA VAL A 37 -16.19 2.39 -2.66
C VAL A 37 -15.13 1.87 -1.69
N PRO A 38 -15.46 1.61 -0.40
CA PRO A 38 -14.51 1.05 0.56
C PRO A 38 -13.87 -0.25 0.04
N GLY A 39 -12.54 -0.36 0.21
CA GLY A 39 -11.76 -1.50 -0.29
C GLY A 39 -11.32 -1.39 -1.76
N THR A 40 -11.66 -0.32 -2.46
CA THR A 40 -11.17 -0.08 -3.83
C THR A 40 -9.71 0.36 -3.83
N TYR A 41 -8.95 -0.08 -4.83
CA TYR A 41 -7.59 0.33 -5.05
C TYR A 41 -7.53 1.54 -6.00
N SER A 42 -6.73 2.55 -5.64
CA SER A 42 -6.55 3.76 -6.45
C SER A 42 -5.11 3.95 -6.90
N SER A 43 -4.94 4.42 -8.13
CA SER A 43 -3.66 4.85 -8.68
C SER A 43 -3.87 5.93 -9.73
N SER A 44 -2.97 6.91 -9.77
CA SER A 44 -2.96 7.96 -10.80
C SER A 44 -4.29 8.72 -10.89
N CYS A 45 -4.86 9.08 -9.74
CA CYS A 45 -6.17 9.75 -9.61
C CYS A 45 -7.33 9.00 -10.28
N GLY A 46 -7.33 7.66 -10.18
CA GLY A 46 -8.40 6.82 -10.68
C GLY A 46 -8.54 5.53 -9.89
N PHE A 47 -9.63 4.80 -10.14
CA PHE A 47 -9.81 3.44 -9.65
C PHE A 47 -9.24 2.46 -10.66
N ILE A 48 -8.39 1.55 -10.19
CA ILE A 48 -7.81 0.51 -11.02
C ILE A 48 -7.88 -0.83 -10.31
N ASP A 49 -7.98 -1.90 -11.08
CA ASP A 49 -7.94 -3.24 -10.52
C ASP A 49 -6.57 -3.49 -9.88
N PRO A 50 -6.53 -4.00 -8.63
CA PRO A 50 -5.30 -4.44 -8.03
C PRO A 50 -4.77 -5.69 -8.77
N SER A 51 -3.58 -6.14 -8.37
CA SER A 51 -3.00 -7.36 -8.92
C SER A 51 -3.98 -8.54 -8.83
N LYS A 52 -4.02 -9.37 -9.89
CA LYS A 52 -4.84 -10.60 -9.93
C LYS A 52 -4.61 -11.51 -8.73
N PHE A 53 -3.39 -11.51 -8.20
CA PHE A 53 -3.06 -12.27 -6.99
C PHE A 53 -3.85 -11.77 -5.77
N VAL A 54 -3.95 -10.46 -5.56
CA VAL A 54 -4.71 -9.86 -4.45
C VAL A 54 -6.19 -10.24 -4.54
N LEU A 55 -6.73 -10.35 -5.75
CA LEU A 55 -8.11 -10.76 -6.01
C LEU A 55 -8.34 -12.27 -6.00
N SER A 56 -7.28 -13.08 -5.88
CA SER A 56 -7.39 -14.53 -5.90
C SER A 56 -7.77 -15.11 -4.53
N ALA A 57 -8.26 -16.36 -4.53
CA ALA A 57 -8.53 -17.10 -3.30
C ALA A 57 -7.26 -17.26 -2.44
N GLU A 58 -6.12 -17.52 -3.08
CA GLU A 58 -4.82 -17.62 -2.40
C GLU A 58 -4.41 -16.29 -1.74
N GLY A 59 -4.57 -15.18 -2.46
CA GLY A 59 -4.29 -13.84 -1.94
C GLY A 59 -5.13 -13.50 -0.71
N ASN A 60 -6.41 -13.91 -0.70
CA ASN A 60 -7.29 -13.71 0.46
C ASN A 60 -6.81 -14.48 1.70
N GLU A 61 -6.42 -15.76 1.55
CA GLU A 61 -5.87 -16.54 2.66
C GLU A 61 -4.56 -15.95 3.18
N ILE A 62 -3.70 -15.46 2.27
CA ILE A 62 -2.46 -14.78 2.65
C ILE A 62 -2.74 -13.45 3.36
N GLN A 63 -3.75 -12.68 2.94
CA GLN A 63 -4.12 -11.44 3.61
C GLN A 63 -4.56 -11.67 5.05
N LYS A 64 -5.37 -12.70 5.32
CA LYS A 64 -5.79 -13.08 6.68
C LYS A 64 -4.60 -13.47 7.54
N LYS A 65 -3.71 -14.31 6.99
CA LYS A 65 -2.48 -14.74 7.68
C LYS A 65 -1.59 -13.55 8.00
N LEU A 66 -1.35 -12.67 7.04
CA LEU A 66 -0.53 -11.47 7.20
C LEU A 66 -1.13 -10.53 8.26
N TRP A 67 -2.43 -10.30 8.23
CA TRP A 67 -3.12 -9.48 9.23
C TRP A 67 -2.90 -10.02 10.65
N LYS A 68 -3.05 -11.34 10.83
CA LYS A 68 -2.80 -11.99 12.11
C LYS A 68 -1.35 -11.82 12.57
N GLU A 69 -0.39 -12.17 11.72
CA GLU A 69 1.04 -12.14 12.06
C GLU A 69 1.55 -10.73 12.37
N VAL A 70 1.16 -9.73 11.57
CA VAL A 70 1.48 -8.31 11.84
C VAL A 70 0.89 -7.87 13.16
N GLY A 71 -0.34 -8.30 13.45
CA GLY A 71 -0.99 -8.08 14.73
C GLY A 71 -0.24 -8.60 15.94
N GLU A 72 0.22 -9.84 15.85
CA GLU A 72 1.00 -10.48 16.91
C GLU A 72 2.28 -9.68 17.20
N VAL A 73 2.97 -9.19 16.15
CA VAL A 73 4.14 -8.32 16.29
C VAL A 73 3.78 -6.97 16.92
N VAL A 74 2.68 -6.34 16.48
CA VAL A 74 2.23 -5.05 17.04
C VAL A 74 1.89 -5.20 18.52
N VAL A 75 1.16 -6.24 18.91
CA VAL A 75 0.82 -6.50 20.32
C VAL A 75 2.06 -6.84 21.15
N GLN A 76 3.06 -7.51 20.58
CA GLN A 76 4.33 -7.77 21.25
C GLN A 76 5.10 -6.48 21.58
N VAL A 77 5.09 -5.52 20.65
CA VAL A 77 5.82 -4.24 20.80
C VAL A 77 5.02 -3.21 21.61
N ALA A 78 3.68 -3.23 21.48
CA ALA A 78 2.75 -2.29 22.10
C ALA A 78 1.56 -3.05 22.72
N PRO A 79 1.73 -3.64 23.91
CA PRO A 79 0.72 -4.52 24.53
C PRO A 79 -0.64 -3.87 24.79
N GLU A 80 -0.69 -2.55 24.97
CA GLU A 80 -1.92 -1.76 25.14
C GLU A 80 -2.85 -1.84 23.93
N THR A 81 -2.34 -2.16 22.74
CA THR A 81 -3.13 -2.32 21.52
C THR A 81 -3.89 -3.64 21.44
N ALA A 82 -3.64 -4.57 22.37
CA ALA A 82 -4.26 -5.90 22.36
C ALA A 82 -5.80 -5.85 22.38
N SER A 83 -6.40 -4.86 23.03
CA SER A 83 -7.86 -4.68 23.08
C SER A 83 -8.46 -4.26 21.73
N ILE A 84 -7.68 -3.60 20.88
CA ILE A 84 -8.11 -3.12 19.56
C ILE A 84 -7.88 -4.23 18.51
N TRP A 85 -6.80 -5.00 18.67
CA TRP A 85 -6.38 -5.98 17.67
C TRP A 85 -7.00 -7.37 17.83
N LYS A 86 -7.34 -7.79 19.06
CA LYS A 86 -7.92 -9.13 19.34
C LYS A 86 -9.43 -9.23 19.07
N SER A 87 -9.95 -8.53 18.07
CA SER A 87 -11.33 -8.71 17.62
C SER A 87 -11.51 -9.90 16.70
#